data_AF-A0A4Y2WVP2-F1
#
_entry.id   AF-A0A4Y2WVP2-F1
#
_cell.length_a   1.000
_cell.length_b   1.000
_cell.length_c   1.000
_cell.angle_alpha   90.00
_cell.angle_beta   90.00
_cell.angle_gamma   90.00
#
_symmetry.space_group_name_H-M   'P 1'
#
loop_
_entity.id
_entity.type
_entity.pdbx_description
1 polymer ?
#
loop_
_entity_poly.entity_id
_entity_poly.type
_entity_poly.pdbx_seq_one_letter_code
_entity_poly.pdbx_strand_id
1 'polypeptide(L)'
;MTELITWSDLCVPKNRNSIISNSVLPFLKDNPQVKLVTMKYSLPGHSCVQEVDRVHSNIEKAMNKTDFYSPFGLIRILKQVHPRHPYSDIQMQLGDFKDFQRTAKLSNYKIVPFRSVAVLKFTRTLHMVNYKT
;
A
#
# COMPACT_ATOMS: atom_id res chain seq x y z
N MET A 1 12.36 8.93 -12.27
CA MET A 1 12.26 7.61 -11.63
C MET A 1 11.54 6.67 -12.57
N THR A 2 12.23 5.67 -13.10
CA THR A 2 11.71 4.82 -14.19
C THR A 2 10.94 3.60 -13.67
N GLU A 3 11.29 3.13 -12.47
CA GLU A 3 10.67 1.99 -11.79
C GLU A 3 10.30 2.38 -10.35
N LEU A 4 9.11 1.95 -9.92
CA LEU A 4 8.64 2.05 -8.54
C LEU A 4 8.50 0.63 -7.97
N ILE A 5 9.10 0.36 -6.82
CA ILE A 5 8.98 -0.92 -6.12
C ILE A 5 8.21 -0.70 -4.84
N THR A 6 7.13 -1.47 -4.64
CA THR A 6 6.37 -1.47 -3.38
C THR A 6 6.53 -2.81 -2.68
N TRP A 7 6.46 -2.77 -1.36
CA TRP A 7 6.48 -3.96 -0.50
C TRP A 7 5.22 -4.00 0.35
N SER A 8 4.63 -5.18 0.46
CA SER A 8 3.42 -5.39 1.26
C SER A 8 3.45 -6.75 1.95
N ASP A 9 2.66 -6.90 3.02
CA ASP A 9 2.38 -8.19 3.64
C ASP A 9 1.65 -9.15 2.66
N LEU A 10 1.54 -10.43 3.05
CA LEU A 10 0.88 -11.48 2.26
C LEU A 10 -0.65 -11.52 2.38
N CYS A 11 -1.27 -10.57 3.06
CA CYS A 11 -2.70 -10.61 3.32
C CYS A 11 -3.49 -10.52 2.02
N VAL A 12 -3.97 -11.68 1.52
CA VAL A 12 -4.67 -11.79 0.24
C VAL A 12 -5.89 -10.87 0.16
N PRO A 13 -6.80 -10.86 1.16
CA PRO A 13 -7.99 -10.01 1.06
C PRO A 13 -7.69 -8.51 1.06
N LYS A 14 -6.56 -8.08 1.64
CA LYS A 14 -6.20 -6.66 1.76
C LYS A 14 -5.29 -6.19 0.64
N ASN A 15 -4.17 -6.87 0.44
CA ASN A 15 -3.03 -6.33 -0.30
C ASN A 15 -2.72 -7.07 -1.60
N ARG A 16 -3.04 -8.37 -1.64
CA ARG A 16 -2.71 -9.25 -2.76
C ARG A 16 -3.99 -9.72 -3.45
N ASN A 17 -4.69 -8.78 -4.10
CA ASN A 17 -5.93 -9.02 -4.82
C ASN A 17 -6.05 -8.15 -6.09
N SER A 18 -7.11 -8.40 -6.86
CA SER A 18 -7.39 -7.69 -8.10
C SER A 18 -7.73 -6.22 -7.92
N ILE A 19 -8.29 -5.81 -6.77
CA ILE A 19 -8.68 -4.42 -6.48
C ILE A 19 -7.43 -3.56 -6.34
N ILE A 20 -6.45 -3.99 -5.53
CA ILE A 20 -5.17 -3.31 -5.38
C ILE A 20 -4.36 -3.35 -6.68
N SER A 21 -4.35 -4.49 -7.38
CA SER A 21 -3.66 -4.59 -8.67
C SER A 21 -4.23 -3.59 -9.69
N ASN A 22 -5.53 -3.38 -9.67
CA ASN A 22 -6.22 -2.48 -10.58
C ASN A 22 -6.00 -1.00 -10.25
N SER A 23 -5.74 -0.64 -8.99
CA SER A 23 -5.46 0.75 -8.60
C SER A 23 -4.12 1.27 -9.15
N VAL A 24 -3.20 0.37 -9.50
CA VAL A 24 -1.89 0.71 -10.09
C VAL A 24 -2.01 1.25 -11.52
N LEU A 25 -3.05 0.84 -12.26
CA LEU A 25 -3.19 1.21 -13.68
C LEU A 25 -3.49 2.71 -13.88
N PRO A 26 -4.44 3.34 -13.15
CA PRO A 26 -4.61 4.79 -13.18
C PRO A 26 -3.35 5.54 -12.75
N PHE A 27 -2.67 5.06 -11.70
CA PHE A 27 -1.41 5.67 -11.25
C PHE A 27 -0.35 5.73 -12.38
N LEU A 28 -0.16 4.63 -13.11
CA LEU A 28 0.75 4.55 -14.26
C LEU A 28 0.32 5.43 -15.44
N LYS A 29 -0.99 5.68 -15.59
CA LYS A 29 -1.54 6.58 -16.62
C LYS A 29 -1.26 8.04 -16.30
N ASP A 30 -1.49 8.43 -15.05
CA ASP A 30 -1.37 9.81 -14.59
C ASP A 30 0.09 10.24 -14.36
N ASN A 31 1.00 9.26 -14.16
CA ASN A 31 2.42 9.48 -13.91
C ASN A 31 3.29 8.89 -15.05
N PRO A 32 3.35 9.55 -16.23
CA PRO A 32 4.04 9.03 -17.41
C PRO A 32 5.55 8.80 -17.20
N GLN A 33 6.14 9.46 -16.20
CA GLN A 33 7.53 9.30 -15.79
C GLN A 33 7.83 7.91 -15.22
N VAL A 34 6.83 7.24 -14.62
CA VAL A 34 6.97 5.88 -14.08
C VAL A 34 6.62 4.87 -15.17
N LYS A 35 7.59 4.03 -15.55
CA LYS A 35 7.40 3.03 -16.62
C LYS A 35 6.98 1.66 -16.10
N LEU A 36 7.41 1.32 -14.89
CA LEU A 36 7.22 0.01 -14.28
C LEU A 36 6.85 0.17 -12.80
N VAL A 37 5.81 -0.53 -12.35
CA VAL A 37 5.54 -0.74 -10.92
C VAL A 37 5.74 -2.22 -10.61
N THR A 38 6.61 -2.52 -9.67
CA THR A 38 6.85 -3.88 -9.15
C THR A 38 6.31 -3.97 -7.73
N MET A 39 5.22 -4.71 -7.54
CA MET A 39 4.69 -5.03 -6.22
C MET A 39 5.29 -6.34 -5.72
N LYS A 40 6.03 -6.28 -4.61
CA LYS A 40 6.60 -7.46 -3.95
C LYS A 40 5.84 -7.75 -2.67
N TYR A 41 5.63 -9.03 -2.39
CA TYR A 41 4.98 -9.48 -1.16
C TYR A 41 5.99 -10.17 -0.24
N SER A 42 5.91 -9.89 1.06
CA SER A 42 6.84 -10.42 2.07
C SER A 42 6.63 -11.92 2.25
N LEU A 43 7.49 -12.77 1.70
CA LEU A 43 7.41 -14.23 1.89
C LEU A 43 7.67 -14.62 3.35
N PRO A 44 7.17 -15.77 3.84
CA PRO A 44 7.47 -16.25 5.18
C PRO A 44 8.99 -16.30 5.40
N GLY A 45 9.47 -15.67 6.48
CA GLY A 45 10.91 -15.51 6.75
C GLY A 45 11.51 -14.16 6.34
N HIS A 46 10.80 -13.34 5.57
CA HIS A 46 11.20 -11.95 5.31
C HIS A 46 10.64 -11.02 6.39
N SER A 47 11.49 -10.60 7.32
CA SER A 47 11.19 -9.63 8.38
C SER A 47 11.32 -8.16 7.91
N CYS A 48 11.43 -7.91 6.60
CA CYS A 48 12.13 -6.75 6.08
C CYS A 48 11.35 -5.42 6.11
N VAL A 49 10.05 -5.38 6.45
CA VAL A 49 9.31 -4.11 6.57
C VAL A 49 9.46 -3.51 7.98
N GLN A 50 10.69 -3.53 8.50
CA GLN A 50 11.02 -3.10 9.86
C GLN A 50 10.78 -1.60 10.08
N GLU A 51 10.82 -0.80 9.01
CA GLU A 51 10.60 0.64 9.10
C GLU A 51 9.16 0.96 9.47
N VAL A 52 8.19 0.31 8.83
CA VAL A 52 6.76 0.52 9.11
C VAL A 52 6.41 -0.07 10.48
N ASP A 53 6.96 -1.24 10.82
CA ASP A 53 6.77 -1.85 12.14
C ASP A 53 7.32 -0.96 13.26
N ARG A 54 8.46 -0.30 13.04
CA ARG A 54 9.00 0.70 13.98
C ARG A 54 8.08 1.90 14.12
N VAL A 55 7.51 2.39 13.02
CA VAL A 55 6.53 3.50 13.06
C VAL A 55 5.31 3.09 13.88
N HIS A 56 4.72 1.91 13.60
CA HIS A 56 3.60 1.36 14.36
C HIS A 56 3.93 1.20 15.85
N SER A 57 5.09 0.63 16.17
CA SER A 57 5.54 0.46 17.56
C SER A 57 5.67 1.78 18.31
N ASN A 58 6.14 2.84 17.65
CA ASN A 58 6.25 4.17 18.25
C ASN A 58 4.86 4.78 18.47
N ILE A 59 3.96 4.65 17.49
CA ILE A 59 2.57 5.13 17.59
C ILE A 59 1.86 4.45 18.75
N GLU A 60 1.94 3.12 18.84
CA GLU A 60 1.34 2.33 19.91
C GLU A 60 1.87 2.74 21.29
N LYS A 61 3.19 2.93 21.43
CA LYS A 61 3.80 3.42 22.67
C LYS A 61 3.31 4.81 23.09
N ALA A 62 3.00 5.68 22.14
CA ALA A 62 2.45 7.00 22.43
C ALA A 62 0.96 6.92 22.81
N MET A 63 0.19 6.12 22.07
CA MET A 63 -1.24 5.91 22.34
C MET A 63 -1.47 5.26 23.71
N ASN A 64 -0.65 4.28 24.10
CA ASN A 64 -0.77 3.61 25.41
C ASN A 64 -0.48 4.53 26.61
N LYS A 65 0.08 5.73 26.40
CA LYS A 65 0.35 6.72 27.44
C LYS A 65 -0.70 7.82 27.53
N THR A 66 -1.59 7.91 26.55
CA THR A 66 -2.48 9.05 26.39
C THR A 66 -3.84 8.61 25.90
N ASP A 67 -4.86 8.80 26.72
CA ASP A 67 -6.25 8.61 26.29
C ASP A 67 -6.65 9.72 25.31
N PHE A 68 -7.43 9.34 24.29
CA PHE A 68 -8.04 10.28 23.37
C PHE A 68 -9.47 9.86 23.07
N TYR A 69 -10.38 10.83 23.06
CA TYR A 69 -11.81 10.61 22.83
C TYR A 69 -12.32 11.30 21.56
N SER A 70 -11.43 11.94 20.80
CA SER A 70 -11.76 12.59 19.53
C SER A 70 -10.70 12.33 18.46
N PRO A 71 -11.08 12.34 17.17
CA PRO A 71 -10.13 12.23 16.06
C PRO A 71 -9.06 13.34 16.08
N PHE A 72 -9.42 14.54 16.54
CA PHE A 72 -8.46 15.65 16.70
C PHE A 72 -7.43 15.36 17.80
N GLY A 73 -7.84 14.67 18.87
CA GLY A 73 -6.93 14.18 19.91
C GLY A 73 -5.90 13.21 19.35
N LEU A 74 -6.34 12.28 18.49
CA LEU A 74 -5.43 11.34 17.82
C LEU A 74 -4.39 12.06 16.96
N ILE A 75 -4.79 13.05 16.14
CA ILE A 75 -3.86 13.82 15.31
C ILE A 75 -2.80 14.53 16.17
N ARG A 76 -3.20 15.09 17.33
CA ARG A 76 -2.25 15.73 18.26
C ARG A 76 -1.24 14.73 18.81
N ILE A 77 -1.68 13.51 19.15
CA ILE A 77 -0.80 12.44 19.62
C ILE A 77 0.17 12.03 18.50
N LEU A 78 -0.32 11.81 17.28
CA LEU A 78 0.50 11.38 16.14
C LEU A 78 1.67 12.34 15.86
N LYS A 79 1.44 13.66 15.94
CA LYS A 79 2.49 14.69 15.81
C LYS A 79 3.57 14.61 16.89
N GLN A 80 3.26 14.02 18.04
CA GLN A 80 4.17 13.90 19.19
C GLN A 80 4.88 12.54 19.25
N VAL A 81 4.52 11.58 18.39
CA VAL A 81 5.09 10.21 18.41
C VAL A 81 6.60 10.22 18.19
N HIS A 82 7.10 11.11 17.33
CA HIS A 82 8.52 11.16 16.98
C HIS A 82 9.05 12.60 17.00
N PRO A 83 9.29 13.21 18.17
CA PRO A 83 9.55 14.65 18.30
C PRO A 83 10.78 15.15 17.53
N ARG A 84 11.81 14.31 17.36
CA ARG A 84 13.06 14.67 16.66
C ARG A 84 12.91 14.67 15.13
N HIS A 85 11.98 13.86 14.61
CA HIS A 85 11.67 13.67 13.20
C HIS A 85 10.17 13.40 13.07
N PRO A 86 9.33 14.45 13.21
CA PRO A 86 7.88 14.28 13.20
C PRO A 86 7.38 13.61 11.92
N TYR A 87 6.39 12.74 12.05
CA TYR A 87 5.74 12.15 10.87
C TYR A 87 4.90 13.20 10.14
N SER A 88 4.75 13.03 8.83
CA SER A 88 3.85 13.84 8.02
C SER A 88 2.44 13.25 8.07
N ASP A 89 1.55 13.87 8.84
CA ASP A 89 0.15 13.46 8.89
C ASP A 89 -0.61 14.01 7.68
N ILE A 90 -1.13 13.12 6.84
CA ILE A 90 -1.97 13.47 5.69
C ILE A 90 -3.42 13.08 6.01
N GLN A 91 -4.30 14.08 6.14
CA GLN A 91 -5.73 13.83 6.32
C GLN A 91 -6.40 13.64 4.97
N MET A 92 -6.85 12.41 4.71
CA MET A 92 -7.56 12.07 3.48
C MET A 92 -8.88 12.85 3.36
N GLN A 93 -9.18 13.30 2.14
CA GLN A 93 -10.42 13.93 1.73
C GLN A 93 -11.33 12.92 1.03
N LEU A 94 -12.62 13.26 0.87
CA LEU A 94 -13.58 12.38 0.18
C LEU A 94 -13.11 11.96 -1.22
N GLY A 95 -12.44 12.87 -1.93
CA GLY A 95 -11.89 12.63 -3.26
C GLY A 95 -10.74 11.61 -3.31
N ASP A 96 -10.09 11.33 -2.19
CA ASP A 96 -8.97 10.37 -2.11
C ASP A 96 -9.47 8.91 -2.08
N PHE A 97 -10.72 8.70 -1.67
CA PHE A 97 -11.35 7.38 -1.67
C PHE A 97 -11.81 7.03 -3.09
N LYS A 98 -11.24 5.96 -3.65
CA LYS A 98 -11.51 5.50 -5.02
C LYS A 98 -12.13 4.11 -5.01
N ASP A 99 -13.14 3.89 -5.87
CA ASP A 99 -13.70 2.56 -6.11
C ASP A 99 -13.02 1.88 -7.30
N PHE A 100 -12.11 0.95 -6.99
CA PHE A 100 -11.44 0.10 -7.98
C PHE A 100 -12.10 -1.28 -8.11
N GLN A 101 -13.11 -1.60 -7.30
CA GLN A 101 -13.74 -2.91 -7.29
C GLN A 101 -14.57 -3.12 -8.56
N ARG A 102 -15.30 -2.09 -9.00
CA ARG A 102 -16.12 -2.16 -10.21
C ARG A 102 -15.27 -2.38 -11.46
N THR A 103 -14.16 -1.67 -11.58
CA THR A 103 -13.26 -1.74 -12.74
C THR A 103 -12.37 -2.99 -12.72
N ALA A 104 -12.01 -3.50 -11.53
CA ALA A 104 -11.26 -4.75 -11.41
C ALA A 104 -12.05 -5.96 -11.96
N LYS A 105 -13.38 -5.98 -11.83
CA LYS A 105 -14.24 -7.05 -12.38
C LYS A 105 -14.22 -7.12 -13.91
N LEU A 106 -13.95 -6.00 -14.57
CA LEU A 106 -13.89 -5.90 -16.04
C LEU A 106 -12.51 -6.33 -16.60
N SER A 107 -11.54 -6.55 -15.72
CA SER A 107 -10.17 -6.92 -16.10
C SER A 107 -9.92 -8.41 -15.95
N ASN A 108 -8.99 -8.97 -16.73
CA ASN A 108 -8.65 -10.40 -16.77
C ASN A 108 -7.82 -10.91 -15.56
N TYR A 109 -8.05 -10.40 -14.36
CA TYR A 109 -7.34 -10.82 -13.14
C TYR A 109 -7.65 -12.26 -12.69
N LYS A 110 -8.63 -12.93 -13.30
CA LYS A 110 -8.99 -14.33 -12.99
C LYS A 110 -7.83 -15.31 -13.22
N ILE A 111 -6.88 -14.94 -14.10
CA ILE A 111 -5.72 -15.78 -14.44
C ILE A 111 -4.64 -15.69 -13.35
N VAL A 112 -4.60 -14.62 -12.56
CA VAL A 112 -3.55 -14.37 -11.58
C VAL A 112 -3.80 -15.19 -10.31
N PRO A 113 -2.91 -16.12 -9.93
CA PRO A 113 -3.09 -16.94 -8.73
C PRO A 113 -2.68 -16.16 -7.48
N PHE A 114 -3.47 -15.17 -7.07
CA PHE A 114 -3.13 -14.26 -5.97
C PHE A 114 -2.69 -14.94 -4.66
N ARG A 115 -3.12 -16.18 -4.38
CA ARG A 115 -2.69 -16.91 -3.18
C ARG A 115 -1.19 -17.28 -3.18
N SER A 116 -0.59 -17.48 -4.34
CA SER A 116 0.79 -17.97 -4.47
C SER A 116 1.74 -16.95 -5.09
N VAL A 117 1.24 -15.83 -5.61
CA VAL A 117 2.08 -14.78 -6.19
C VAL A 117 3.01 -14.16 -5.14
N ALA A 118 4.31 -14.12 -5.45
CA ALA A 118 5.34 -13.41 -4.69
C ALA A 118 5.58 -12.00 -5.23
N VAL A 119 5.47 -11.80 -6.55
CA VAL A 119 5.72 -10.51 -7.21
C VAL A 119 4.72 -10.28 -8.34
N LEU A 120 4.19 -9.06 -8.45
CA LEU A 120 3.43 -8.57 -9.62
C LEU A 120 4.17 -7.40 -10.26
N LYS A 121 4.22 -7.39 -11.60
CA LYS A 121 4.79 -6.29 -12.38
C LYS A 121 3.74 -5.71 -13.31
N PHE A 122 3.64 -4.39 -13.30
CA PHE A 122 2.70 -3.61 -14.09
C PHE A 122 3.45 -2.67 -15.03
N THR A 123 3.07 -2.67 -16.30
CA THR A 123 3.61 -1.77 -17.33
C THR A 123 2.47 -1.01 -17.99
N ARG A 124 2.80 0.08 -18.71
CA ARG A 124 1.80 0.88 -19.44
C ARG A 124 1.18 0.14 -20.63
N THR A 125 1.88 -0.85 -21.18
CA THR A 125 1.35 -1.73 -22.23
C THR A 125 0.23 -2.61 -21.66
N LEU A 126 -0.95 -2.48 -22.25
CA LEU A 126 -2.23 -3.07 -21.85
C LEU A 126 -2.13 -4.43 -21.13
N HIS A 127 -2.74 -4.50 -19.94
CA HIS A 127 -3.28 -5.70 -19.27
C HIS A 127 -2.36 -6.91 -19.05
N MET A 128 -1.05 -6.81 -19.25
CA MET A 128 -0.13 -7.87 -18.86
C MET A 128 0.36 -7.66 -17.43
N VAL A 129 -0.18 -8.47 -16.54
CA VAL A 129 0.33 -8.65 -15.19
C VAL A 129 1.33 -9.79 -15.23
N ASN A 130 2.62 -9.46 -15.24
CA ASN A 130 3.66 -10.48 -15.12
C ASN A 130 3.79 -10.83 -13.64
N TYR A 131 3.68 -12.12 -13.31
CA TYR A 131 3.82 -12.58 -11.93
C TYR A 131 4.91 -13.63 -11.80
N LYS A 132 5.56 -13.64 -10.64
CA LYS A 132 6.45 -14.71 -10.21
C LYS A 132 5.82 -15.38 -8.99
N THR A 133 5.72 -16.70 -9.05
CA THR A 133 5.32 -17.56 -7.93
C THR A 133 6.51 -17.79 -7.00
#